data_AF-A0A5C2SK25-F1
#
_entry.id   AF-A0A5C2SK25-F1
#
_cell.length_a   1.000
_cell.length_b   1.000
_cell.length_c   1.000
_cell.angle_alpha   90.00
_cell.angle_beta   90.00
_cell.angle_gamma   90.00
#
_symmetry.space_group_name_H-M   'P 1'
#
loop_
_entity.id
_entity.type
_entity.pdbx_description
1 polymer ?
#
loop_
_entity_poly.entity_id
_entity_poly.type
_entity_poly.pdbx_seq_one_letter_code
_entity_poly.pdbx_strand_id
1 'polypeptide(L)'
;MHPLSYIPTGLLTLFLAWYLLPLTSATSYFVINTPANGIQWSNNAINPITWTKGLLDGVTTVDVELARLSTDGLIFVAKDVSTPLSTGSLNIFLQDVPTGDDYYLLFLNSTHGVMYGASQRFAISDSGNGTAPTPAAGAPTVTVSGGPNPTVGFATIFPPSANGVSAMRAVDGARMQLWAVASVVAVCMFGGAWTVL
;
A
#
# COMPACT_ATOMS: atom_id res chain seq x y z
N MET A 1 17.35 42.59 -27.46
CA MET A 1 15.92 42.22 -27.36
C MET A 1 15.84 40.78 -26.91
N HIS A 2 15.32 40.53 -25.71
CA HIS A 2 15.46 39.24 -25.01
C HIS A 2 14.37 38.26 -25.48
N PRO A 3 14.69 37.03 -25.93
CA PRO A 3 13.69 36.10 -26.47
C PRO A 3 12.65 35.62 -25.44
N LEU A 4 12.99 35.71 -24.14
CA LEU A 4 12.09 35.35 -23.04
C LEU A 4 11.04 36.43 -22.70
N SER A 5 11.22 37.68 -23.13
CA SER A 5 10.21 38.74 -22.88
C SER A 5 8.98 38.62 -23.76
N TYR A 6 9.02 37.72 -24.76
CA TYR A 6 7.90 37.43 -25.67
C TYR A 6 7.06 36.23 -25.20
N ILE A 7 7.50 35.50 -24.17
CA ILE A 7 6.74 34.37 -23.65
C ILE A 7 5.69 34.94 -22.68
N PRO A 8 4.39 34.78 -22.96
CA PRO A 8 3.35 35.22 -22.05
C PRO A 8 3.56 34.57 -20.68
N THR A 9 3.45 35.34 -19.60
CA THR A 9 3.56 34.84 -18.21
C THR A 9 2.65 33.66 -17.94
N GLY A 10 1.48 33.59 -18.60
CA GLY A 10 0.56 32.45 -18.55
C GLY A 10 1.12 31.14 -19.16
N LEU A 11 2.01 31.23 -20.15
CA LEU A 11 2.65 30.08 -20.79
C LEU A 11 3.78 29.54 -19.91
N LEU A 12 4.51 30.44 -19.23
CA LEU A 12 5.54 30.08 -18.26
C LEU A 12 4.94 29.37 -17.03
N THR A 13 3.83 29.88 -16.50
CA THR A 13 3.12 29.23 -15.38
C THR A 13 2.52 27.88 -15.77
N LEU A 14 2.02 27.73 -17.00
CA LEU A 14 1.55 26.44 -17.52
C LEU A 14 2.70 25.42 -17.61
N PHE A 15 3.88 25.87 -18.08
CA PHE A 15 5.07 25.03 -18.20
C PHE A 15 5.59 24.58 -16.82
N LEU A 16 5.62 25.49 -15.84
CA LEU A 16 5.97 25.19 -14.45
C LEU A 16 4.95 24.27 -13.78
N ALA A 17 3.65 24.50 -13.98
CA ALA A 17 2.61 23.61 -13.48
C ALA A 17 2.77 22.20 -14.06
N TRP A 18 3.05 22.08 -15.37
CA TRP A 18 3.23 20.79 -16.05
C TRP A 18 4.48 20.03 -15.60
N TYR A 19 5.56 20.73 -15.28
CA TYR A 19 6.79 20.14 -14.73
C TYR A 19 6.68 19.70 -13.27
N LEU A 20 5.73 20.27 -12.51
CA LEU A 20 5.48 19.94 -11.11
C LEU A 20 4.37 18.88 -10.93
N LEU A 21 3.57 18.59 -11.96
CA LEU A 21 2.55 17.52 -11.92
C LEU A 21 3.09 16.13 -11.51
N PRO A 22 4.32 15.70 -11.84
CA PRO A 22 4.84 14.40 -11.38
C PRO A 22 5.16 14.33 -9.87
N LEU A 23 5.05 15.44 -9.14
CA LEU A 23 5.24 15.47 -7.68
C LEU A 23 3.99 14.99 -6.92
N THR A 24 2.87 14.77 -7.61
CA THR A 24 1.71 14.13 -6.99
C THR A 24 2.06 12.66 -6.76
N SER A 25 2.27 12.33 -5.48
CA SER A 25 2.43 11.01 -4.90
C SER A 25 1.79 9.92 -5.76
N ALA A 26 2.62 9.05 -6.36
CA ALA A 26 2.10 7.82 -6.94
C ALA A 26 1.40 7.05 -5.82
N THR A 27 0.08 6.92 -5.91
CA THR A 27 -0.67 5.95 -5.12
C THR A 27 -0.02 4.59 -5.36
N SER A 28 0.55 3.99 -4.33
CA SER A 28 1.23 2.70 -4.45
C SER A 28 0.25 1.71 -5.08
N TYR A 29 0.59 1.19 -6.25
CA TYR A 29 -0.18 0.11 -6.86
C TYR A 29 -0.10 -1.11 -5.94
N PHE A 30 -1.19 -1.49 -5.30
CA PHE A 30 -1.24 -2.64 -4.40
C PHE A 30 -2.53 -3.43 -4.65
N VAL A 31 -2.38 -4.64 -5.16
CA VAL A 31 -3.48 -5.53 -5.55
C VAL A 31 -3.44 -6.79 -4.70
N ILE A 32 -4.54 -7.07 -4.01
CA ILE A 32 -4.74 -8.32 -3.29
C ILE A 32 -5.30 -9.34 -4.29
N ASN A 33 -4.52 -10.38 -4.60
CA ASN A 33 -4.88 -11.41 -5.57
C ASN A 33 -5.76 -12.50 -4.95
N THR A 34 -5.57 -12.78 -3.65
CA THR A 34 -6.39 -13.74 -2.89
C THR A 34 -6.71 -13.13 -1.53
N PRO A 35 -7.97 -13.13 -1.09
CA PRO A 35 -9.14 -13.77 -1.71
C PRO A 35 -9.68 -12.99 -2.93
N ALA A 36 -10.13 -13.74 -3.93
CA ALA A 36 -10.82 -13.22 -5.10
C ALA A 36 -12.35 -13.31 -4.90
N ASN A 37 -13.12 -12.66 -5.78
CA ASN A 37 -14.58 -12.73 -5.75
C ASN A 37 -15.07 -14.17 -5.86
N GLY A 38 -16.04 -14.54 -5.03
CA GLY A 38 -16.64 -15.88 -5.01
C GLY A 38 -15.83 -16.91 -4.23
N ILE A 39 -14.67 -16.55 -3.67
CA ILE A 39 -13.92 -17.41 -2.75
C ILE A 39 -14.63 -17.45 -1.39
N GLN A 40 -14.67 -18.64 -0.80
CA GLN A 40 -15.15 -18.88 0.55
C GLN A 40 -13.99 -19.42 1.40
N TRP A 41 -13.66 -18.68 2.45
CA TRP A 41 -12.76 -19.11 3.51
C TRP A 41 -13.50 -19.92 4.55
N SER A 42 -12.77 -20.81 5.23
CA SER A 42 -13.33 -21.64 6.29
C SER A 42 -12.75 -21.27 7.64
N ASN A 43 -13.59 -21.24 8.67
CA ASN A 43 -13.13 -21.34 10.05
C ASN A 43 -12.41 -22.69 10.25
N ASN A 44 -11.51 -22.71 11.24
CA ASN A 44 -10.67 -23.85 11.62
C ASN A 44 -9.79 -24.36 10.47
N ALA A 45 -9.50 -23.49 9.49
CA ALA A 45 -8.64 -23.78 8.36
C ALA A 45 -7.66 -22.64 8.11
N ILE A 46 -6.57 -22.96 7.42
CA ILE A 46 -5.58 -21.97 6.97
C ILE A 46 -6.03 -21.42 5.62
N ASN A 47 -6.24 -20.12 5.56
CA ASN A 47 -6.70 -19.39 4.40
C ASN A 47 -5.56 -18.48 3.89
N PRO A 48 -5.14 -18.60 2.62
CA PRO A 48 -4.04 -17.82 2.07
C PRO A 48 -4.49 -16.42 1.66
N ILE A 49 -3.61 -15.46 1.89
CA ILE A 49 -3.61 -14.13 1.28
C ILE A 49 -2.41 -14.05 0.37
N THR A 50 -2.61 -13.51 -0.83
CA THR A 50 -1.51 -13.18 -1.74
C THR A 50 -1.74 -11.80 -2.34
N TRP A 51 -0.66 -11.08 -2.60
CA TRP A 51 -0.72 -9.75 -3.17
C TRP A 51 0.40 -9.49 -4.17
N THR A 52 0.16 -8.49 -5.02
CA THR A 52 1.12 -7.92 -5.96
C THR A 52 1.15 -6.41 -5.75
N LYS A 53 2.33 -5.81 -5.71
CA LYS A 53 2.50 -4.37 -5.56
C LYS A 53 3.54 -3.79 -6.51
N GLY A 54 3.51 -2.47 -6.67
CA GLY A 54 4.47 -1.71 -7.45
C GLY A 54 5.89 -1.90 -6.94
N LEU A 55 6.84 -1.98 -7.87
CA LEU A 55 8.25 -1.93 -7.53
C LEU A 55 8.60 -0.49 -7.12
N LEU A 56 9.36 -0.32 -6.03
CA LEU A 56 9.77 0.98 -5.50
C LEU A 56 8.62 1.94 -5.16
N ASP A 57 7.44 1.41 -4.80
CA ASP A 57 6.26 2.18 -4.36
C ASP A 57 6.38 2.81 -2.96
N GLY A 58 7.51 2.63 -2.28
CA GLY A 58 7.76 3.13 -0.93
C GLY A 58 7.09 2.34 0.20
N VAL A 59 6.26 1.33 -0.11
CA VAL A 59 5.52 0.53 0.88
C VAL A 59 6.33 -0.71 1.25
N THR A 60 6.93 -0.70 2.43
CA THR A 60 7.74 -1.81 2.95
C THR A 60 7.04 -2.64 4.00
N THR A 61 5.99 -2.11 4.62
CA THR A 61 5.16 -2.78 5.59
C THR A 61 3.70 -2.39 5.40
N VAL A 62 2.81 -3.31 5.73
CA VAL A 62 1.35 -3.10 5.72
C VAL A 62 0.74 -3.70 6.97
N ASP A 63 -0.32 -3.06 7.44
CA ASP A 63 -1.25 -3.61 8.40
C ASP A 63 -2.40 -4.27 7.64
N VAL A 64 -2.79 -5.45 8.09
CA VAL A 64 -3.86 -6.25 7.52
C VAL A 64 -5.03 -6.23 8.48
N GLU A 65 -6.19 -5.85 7.96
CA GLU A 65 -7.45 -5.81 8.68
C GLU A 65 -8.53 -6.52 7.87
N LEU A 66 -9.49 -7.11 8.57
CA LEU A 66 -10.64 -7.76 7.99
C LEU A 66 -11.89 -6.96 8.37
N ALA A 67 -12.60 -6.46 7.35
CA ALA A 67 -13.79 -5.64 7.48
C ALA A 67 -15.02 -6.40 7.01
N ARG A 68 -16.16 -6.12 7.66
CA ARG A 68 -17.49 -6.56 7.24
C ARG A 68 -18.30 -5.35 6.80
N LEU A 69 -19.04 -5.46 5.70
CA LEU A 69 -19.94 -4.36 5.28
C LEU A 69 -21.26 -4.34 6.06
N SER A 70 -21.72 -5.48 6.57
CA SER A 70 -23.01 -5.58 7.27
C SER A 70 -22.94 -5.24 8.76
N THR A 71 -21.73 -5.09 9.31
CA THR A 71 -21.51 -4.88 10.75
C THR A 71 -20.46 -3.81 10.95
N ASP A 72 -20.71 -2.90 11.89
CA ASP A 72 -19.71 -1.91 12.28
C ASP A 72 -18.54 -2.56 13.03
N GLY A 73 -17.33 -2.26 12.59
CA GLY A 73 -16.10 -2.68 13.25
C GLY A 73 -15.12 -3.39 12.33
N LEU A 74 -13.92 -3.60 12.87
CA LEU A 74 -12.79 -4.23 12.19
C LEU A 74 -12.29 -5.41 13.02
N ILE A 75 -11.77 -6.42 12.34
CA ILE A 75 -11.00 -7.49 12.94
C ILE A 75 -9.53 -7.22 12.59
N PHE A 76 -8.72 -6.89 13.58
CA PHE A 76 -7.31 -6.56 13.40
C PHE A 76 -6.48 -7.84 13.24
N VAL A 77 -6.06 -8.14 12.01
CA VAL A 77 -5.39 -9.41 11.68
C VAL A 77 -3.91 -9.35 12.04
N ALA A 78 -3.15 -8.49 11.36
CA ALA A 78 -1.72 -8.43 11.52
C ALA A 78 -1.17 -7.01 11.35
N LYS A 79 -0.21 -6.63 12.19
CA LYS A 79 0.50 -5.36 12.10
C LYS A 79 1.91 -5.56 11.54
N ASP A 80 2.38 -4.58 10.77
CA ASP A 80 3.77 -4.50 10.27
C ASP A 80 4.20 -5.69 9.40
N VAL A 81 3.27 -6.25 8.62
CA VAL A 81 3.56 -7.34 7.67
C VAL A 81 4.54 -6.83 6.62
N SER A 82 5.69 -7.51 6.50
CA SER A 82 6.78 -7.11 5.61
C SER A 82 6.42 -7.31 4.14
N THR A 83 6.52 -6.23 3.34
CA THR A 83 6.24 -6.22 1.90
C THR A 83 7.41 -5.64 1.08
N PRO A 84 8.66 -6.12 1.21
CA PRO A 84 9.78 -5.54 0.47
C PRO A 84 9.76 -5.89 -1.03
N LEU A 85 9.13 -7.00 -1.39
CA LEU A 85 9.07 -7.53 -2.74
C LEU A 85 7.77 -7.11 -3.44
N SER A 86 7.77 -7.18 -4.78
CA SER A 86 6.58 -6.89 -5.60
C SER A 86 5.47 -7.92 -5.45
N THR A 87 5.75 -9.09 -4.86
CA THR A 87 4.74 -10.09 -4.51
C THR A 87 4.95 -10.53 -3.07
N GLY A 88 3.87 -10.93 -2.42
CA GLY A 88 3.94 -11.48 -1.07
C GLY A 88 2.73 -12.33 -0.71
N SER A 89 2.84 -12.99 0.43
CA SER A 89 1.83 -13.90 0.93
C SER A 89 1.81 -13.94 2.46
N LEU A 90 0.63 -14.21 3.00
CA LEU A 90 0.36 -14.39 4.43
C LEU A 90 -0.71 -15.46 4.57
N ASN A 91 -0.57 -16.36 5.52
CA ASN A 91 -1.61 -17.33 5.85
C ASN A 91 -2.41 -16.84 7.06
N ILE A 92 -3.74 -16.98 7.03
CA ILE A 92 -4.61 -16.71 8.18
C ILE A 92 -5.30 -17.99 8.60
N PHE A 93 -5.06 -18.42 9.84
CA PHE A 93 -5.89 -19.42 10.49
C PHE A 93 -7.06 -18.70 11.21
N LEU A 94 -8.28 -18.96 10.76
CA LEU A 94 -9.49 -18.36 11.36
C LEU A 94 -10.07 -19.30 12.41
N GLN A 95 -10.45 -18.76 13.56
CA GLN A 95 -11.14 -19.50 14.61
C GLN A 95 -12.32 -18.68 15.14
N ASP A 96 -13.53 -19.25 15.15
CA ASP A 96 -14.71 -18.59 15.70
C ASP A 96 -14.98 -17.18 15.09
N VAL A 97 -14.58 -16.96 13.84
CA VAL A 97 -14.88 -15.72 13.11
C VAL A 97 -16.32 -15.81 12.59
N PRO A 98 -17.16 -14.79 12.76
CA PRO A 98 -18.56 -14.85 12.33
C PRO A 98 -18.70 -15.23 10.86
N THR A 99 -19.70 -16.04 10.53
CA THR A 99 -19.96 -16.38 9.13
C THR A 99 -20.60 -15.21 8.38
N GLY A 100 -20.38 -15.13 7.07
CA GLY A 100 -20.89 -14.06 6.21
C GLY A 100 -20.26 -14.03 4.83
N ASP A 101 -20.88 -13.31 3.88
CA ASP A 101 -20.44 -13.15 2.50
C ASP A 101 -20.05 -11.70 2.16
N ASP A 102 -19.76 -10.93 3.20
CA ASP A 102 -19.60 -9.48 3.17
C ASP A 102 -18.20 -9.02 3.61
N TYR A 103 -17.22 -9.91 3.49
CA TYR A 103 -15.85 -9.68 3.97
C TYR A 103 -14.95 -9.03 2.93
N TYR A 104 -14.08 -8.14 3.41
CA TYR A 104 -13.00 -7.51 2.66
C TYR A 104 -11.72 -7.51 3.49
N LEU A 105 -10.59 -7.80 2.86
CA LEU A 105 -9.28 -7.50 3.43
C LEU A 105 -8.88 -6.08 3.09
N LEU A 106 -8.37 -5.37 4.08
CA LEU A 106 -7.83 -4.03 3.94
C LEU A 106 -6.34 -4.09 4.25
N PHE A 107 -5.55 -3.54 3.32
CA PHE A 107 -4.12 -3.35 3.48
C PHE A 107 -3.87 -1.87 3.63
N LEU A 108 -3.39 -1.45 4.79
CA LEU A 108 -3.24 -0.04 5.13
C LEU A 108 -2.03 0.20 6.04
N ASN A 109 -1.75 1.45 6.33
CA ASN A 109 -0.89 1.86 7.41
C ASN A 109 -1.75 2.53 8.49
N SER A 110 -2.01 1.82 9.58
CA SER A 110 -2.86 2.30 10.67
C SER A 110 -2.31 3.54 11.38
N THR A 111 -0.99 3.76 11.32
CA THR A 111 -0.33 4.93 11.94
C THR A 111 -0.65 6.22 11.18
N HIS A 112 -0.71 6.14 9.84
CA HIS A 112 -0.94 7.29 8.97
C HIS A 112 -2.36 7.32 8.37
N GLY A 113 -3.16 6.29 8.60
CA GLY A 113 -4.50 6.14 8.02
C GLY A 113 -4.51 5.97 6.50
N VAL A 114 -3.42 5.52 5.89
CA VAL A 114 -3.29 5.38 4.44
C VAL A 114 -3.65 3.96 4.01
N MET A 115 -4.72 3.80 3.24
CA MET A 115 -5.07 2.52 2.63
C MET A 115 -4.30 2.33 1.32
N TYR A 116 -3.64 1.18 1.18
CA TYR A 116 -2.88 0.80 0.00
C TYR A 116 -3.70 -0.04 -0.97
N GLY A 117 -4.53 -0.94 -0.44
CA GLY A 117 -5.37 -1.81 -1.27
C GLY A 117 -6.47 -2.47 -0.46
N ALA A 118 -7.49 -2.94 -1.18
CA ALA A 118 -8.58 -3.73 -0.62
C ALA A 118 -8.83 -4.95 -1.52
N SER A 119 -9.28 -6.07 -0.93
CA SER A 119 -9.61 -7.26 -1.70
C SER A 119 -10.95 -7.10 -2.39
N GLN A 120 -11.27 -8.06 -3.25
CA GLN A 120 -12.66 -8.26 -3.64
C GLN A 120 -13.48 -8.86 -2.48
N ARG A 121 -14.81 -8.74 -2.56
CA ARG A 121 -15.73 -9.35 -1.60
C ARG A 121 -15.59 -10.85 -1.58
N PHE A 122 -15.53 -11.45 -0.39
CA PHE A 122 -15.45 -12.90 -0.21
C PHE A 122 -16.28 -13.33 1.00
N ALA A 123 -16.41 -14.65 1.19
CA ALA A 123 -17.20 -15.23 2.28
C ALA A 123 -16.35 -15.99 3.31
N ILE A 124 -16.82 -16.07 4.55
CA ILE A 124 -16.30 -16.91 5.63
C ILE A 124 -17.44 -17.82 6.12
N SER A 125 -17.17 -19.11 6.31
CA SER A 125 -18.14 -20.09 6.81
C SER A 125 -17.49 -21.14 7.72
N ASP A 126 -18.30 -21.85 8.51
CA ASP A 126 -17.83 -22.94 9.37
C ASP A 126 -17.62 -24.28 8.63
N SER A 127 -18.28 -24.45 7.49
CA SER A 127 -18.15 -25.62 6.63
C SER A 127 -17.68 -25.17 5.24
N GLY A 128 -16.46 -25.52 4.85
CA GLY A 128 -15.99 -25.33 3.48
C GLY A 128 -16.82 -26.17 2.51
N ASN A 129 -17.85 -25.59 1.90
CA ASN A 129 -18.63 -26.23 0.83
C ASN A 129 -17.95 -26.10 -0.55
N GLY A 130 -16.75 -25.51 -0.59
CA GLY A 130 -15.90 -25.39 -1.77
C GLY A 130 -14.50 -25.94 -1.55
N THR A 131 -13.68 -25.97 -2.60
CA THR A 131 -12.27 -26.36 -2.54
C THR A 131 -11.56 -25.51 -1.49
N ALA A 132 -11.15 -26.12 -0.37
CA ALA A 132 -10.42 -25.41 0.68
C ALA A 132 -9.19 -24.75 0.07
N PRO A 133 -8.97 -23.45 0.29
CA PRO A 133 -7.86 -22.76 -0.35
C PRO A 133 -6.54 -23.29 0.21
N THR A 134 -5.64 -23.68 -0.68
CA THR A 134 -4.35 -24.26 -0.30
C THR A 134 -3.48 -23.20 0.38
N PRO A 135 -2.90 -23.47 1.56
CA PRO A 135 -2.00 -22.53 2.23
C PRO A 135 -0.85 -22.09 1.32
N ALA A 136 -0.46 -20.81 1.41
CA ALA A 136 0.68 -20.30 0.69
C ALA A 136 1.98 -20.88 1.30
N ALA A 137 2.70 -21.68 0.52
CA ALA A 137 3.93 -22.33 0.98
C ALA A 137 4.99 -21.29 1.38
N GLY A 138 5.64 -21.50 2.53
CA GLY A 138 6.68 -20.59 3.05
C GLY A 138 6.18 -19.26 3.61
N ALA A 139 4.87 -19.00 3.60
CA ALA A 139 4.28 -17.81 4.19
C ALA A 139 4.00 -18.00 5.70
N PRO A 140 4.21 -16.97 6.53
CA PRO A 140 3.87 -17.04 7.95
C PRO A 140 2.37 -17.19 8.15
N THR A 141 1.97 -17.85 9.24
CA THR A 141 0.56 -18.05 9.61
C THR A 141 0.19 -17.20 10.83
N VAL A 142 -0.91 -16.45 10.71
CA VAL A 142 -1.49 -15.63 11.78
C VAL A 142 -2.81 -16.25 12.20
N THR A 143 -3.01 -16.41 13.50
CA THR A 143 -4.27 -16.92 14.05
C THR A 143 -5.16 -15.75 14.46
N VAL A 144 -6.37 -15.70 13.91
CA VAL A 144 -7.36 -14.66 14.22
C VAL A 144 -8.59 -15.33 14.83
N SER A 145 -9.06 -14.81 15.95
CA SER A 145 -10.21 -15.36 16.64
C SER A 145 -11.28 -14.33 16.98
N GLY A 146 -12.55 -14.71 16.80
CA GLY A 146 -13.70 -13.89 17.16
C GLY A 146 -14.13 -12.88 16.09
N GLY A 147 -15.12 -12.06 16.44
CA GLY A 147 -15.71 -11.05 15.56
C GLY A 147 -15.08 -9.66 15.70
N PRO A 148 -15.63 -8.66 14.99
CA PRO A 148 -15.17 -7.27 15.07
C PRO A 148 -15.17 -6.75 16.51
N ASN A 149 -14.03 -6.23 16.97
CA ASN A 149 -13.90 -5.65 18.30
C ASN A 149 -12.84 -4.53 18.31
N PRO A 150 -13.25 -3.25 18.46
CA PRO A 150 -12.32 -2.11 18.40
C PRO A 150 -11.38 -2.00 19.61
N THR A 151 -11.63 -2.76 20.67
CA THR A 151 -10.81 -2.76 21.89
C THR A 151 -9.70 -3.82 21.86
N VAL A 152 -9.79 -4.79 20.94
CA VAL A 152 -8.80 -5.85 20.77
C VAL A 152 -7.74 -5.36 19.79
N GLY A 153 -6.46 -5.56 20.14
CA GLY A 153 -5.34 -5.22 19.25
C GLY A 153 -5.20 -6.19 18.08
N PHE A 154 -4.16 -5.98 17.27
CA PHE A 154 -3.80 -6.91 16.19
C PHE A 154 -3.51 -8.30 16.74
N ALA A 155 -4.02 -9.33 16.07
CA ALA A 155 -3.79 -10.72 16.47
C ALA A 155 -2.30 -11.09 16.43
N THR A 156 -1.56 -10.58 15.43
CA THR A 156 -0.10 -10.67 15.37
C THR A 156 0.53 -9.32 15.08
N ILE A 157 1.64 -9.00 15.75
CA ILE A 157 2.50 -7.87 15.41
C ILE A 157 3.84 -8.43 14.96
N PHE A 158 4.20 -8.21 13.69
CA PHE A 158 5.49 -8.65 13.18
C PHE A 158 6.62 -7.75 13.66
N PRO A 159 7.84 -8.30 13.85
CA PRO A 159 8.98 -7.48 14.21
C PRO A 159 9.27 -6.47 13.08
N PRO A 160 9.83 -5.29 13.42
CA PRO A 160 10.17 -4.28 12.43
C PRO A 160 11.05 -4.86 11.32
N SER A 161 10.69 -4.57 10.07
CA SER A 161 11.52 -4.93 8.91
C SER A 161 12.90 -4.27 9.02
N ALA A 162 13.93 -5.07 9.30
CA ALA A 162 15.32 -4.61 9.44
C ALA A 162 15.86 -3.87 8.19
N ASN A 163 15.21 -4.06 7.03
CA ASN A 163 15.60 -3.44 5.75
C ASN A 163 14.75 -2.21 5.38
N GLY A 164 13.83 -1.76 6.26
CA GLY A 164 12.94 -0.62 5.99
C GLY A 164 13.65 0.74 6.07
N VAL A 165 14.72 0.84 6.85
CA VAL A 165 15.45 2.10 7.09
C VAL A 165 16.77 2.11 6.34
N SER A 166 16.73 2.19 5.02
CA SER A 166 17.93 2.57 4.28
C SER A 166 17.98 4.10 4.22
N ALA A 167 18.93 4.73 4.90
CA ALA A 167 19.16 6.18 4.82
C ALA A 167 19.35 6.67 3.37
N MET A 168 19.80 5.77 2.48
CA MET A 168 19.93 5.98 1.05
C MET A 168 18.58 5.96 0.30
N ARG A 169 17.54 5.30 0.82
CA ARG A 169 16.21 5.25 0.20
C ARG A 169 15.51 6.61 0.23
N ALA A 170 15.76 7.44 1.25
CA ALA A 170 15.28 8.82 1.28
C ALA A 170 15.93 9.64 0.15
N VAL A 171 17.21 9.42 -0.13
CA VAL A 171 17.96 10.06 -1.23
C VAL A 171 17.53 9.50 -2.59
N ASP A 172 17.31 8.19 -2.71
CA ASP A 172 16.82 7.55 -3.94
C ASP A 172 15.38 7.95 -4.27
N GLY A 173 14.51 8.05 -3.26
CA GLY A 173 13.14 8.54 -3.39
C GLY A 173 13.10 10.03 -3.74
N ALA A 174 14.01 10.82 -3.17
CA ALA A 174 14.16 12.25 -3.48
C ALA A 174 15.01 12.52 -4.74
N ARG A 175 15.57 11.49 -5.40
CA ARG A 175 16.49 11.64 -6.55
C ARG A 175 15.91 12.54 -7.63
N MET A 176 14.67 12.29 -8.04
CA MET A 176 14.03 13.11 -9.08
C MET A 176 13.77 14.54 -8.61
N GLN A 177 13.40 14.74 -7.34
CA GLN A 177 13.24 16.08 -6.76
C GLN A 177 14.58 16.82 -6.67
N LEU A 178 15.65 16.15 -6.28
CA LEU A 178 17.00 16.73 -6.21
C LEU A 178 17.50 17.13 -7.60
N TRP A 179 17.30 16.28 -8.63
CA TRP A 179 17.61 16.62 -10.02
C TRP A 179 16.76 17.77 -10.56
N ALA A 180 15.47 17.81 -10.21
CA ALA A 180 14.58 18.90 -10.60
C ALA A 180 14.96 20.24 -9.94
N VAL A 181 15.32 20.23 -8.66
CA VAL A 181 15.79 21.44 -7.97
C VAL A 181 17.14 21.88 -8.54
N ALA A 182 18.07 20.95 -8.78
CA ALA A 182 19.37 21.25 -9.37
C ALA A 182 19.24 21.84 -10.79
N SER A 183 18.33 21.31 -11.61
CA SER A 183 18.11 21.83 -12.97
C SER A 183 17.47 23.22 -12.94
N VAL A 184 16.52 23.48 -12.03
CA VAL A 184 15.94 24.82 -11.83
C VAL A 184 17.03 25.83 -11.41
N VAL A 185 17.87 25.48 -10.45
CA VAL A 185 18.97 26.35 -10.00
C VAL A 185 19.95 26.62 -11.15
N ALA A 186 20.32 25.60 -11.92
CA ALA A 186 21.21 25.77 -13.07
C ALA A 186 20.60 26.71 -14.14
N VAL A 187 19.32 26.51 -14.49
CA VAL A 187 18.62 27.37 -15.47
C VAL A 187 18.51 28.81 -14.97
N CYS A 188 18.24 29.02 -13.67
CA CYS A 188 18.23 30.36 -13.07
C CYS A 188 19.61 31.03 -13.10
N MET A 189 20.69 30.29 -12.82
CA MET A 189 22.05 30.82 -12.88
C MET A 189 22.49 31.15 -14.30
N PHE A 190 22.22 30.29 -15.27
CA PHE A 190 22.52 30.56 -16.69
C PHE A 190 21.68 31.72 -17.24
N GLY A 191 20.40 31.79 -16.88
CA GLY A 191 19.53 32.92 -17.23
C GLY A 191 20.03 34.24 -16.64
N GLY A 192 20.42 34.24 -15.36
CA GLY A 192 20.99 35.41 -14.69
C GLY A 192 22.31 35.87 -15.29
N ALA A 193 23.25 34.94 -15.54
CA ALA A 193 24.53 35.25 -16.18
C ALA A 193 24.34 35.79 -17.61
N TRP A 194 23.37 35.26 -18.35
CA TRP A 194 23.04 35.70 -19.71
C TRP A 194 22.38 37.09 -19.74
N THR A 195 21.65 37.49 -18.70
CA THR A 195 21.06 38.84 -18.61
C THR A 195 22.05 39.95 -18.26
N VAL A 196 23.25 39.58 -17.80
CA VAL A 196 24.30 40.54 -17.38
C VAL A 196 25.38 40.73 -18.47
N LEU A 197 25.38 39.89 -19.51
CA LEU A 197 26.20 40.01 -20.73
C LEU A 197 25.41 40.72 -21.85
#